data_AF-A0A837I9X2-F1
#
_entry.id   AF-A0A837I9X2-F1
#
_cell.length_a   1.000
_cell.length_b   1.000
_cell.length_c   1.000
_cell.angle_alpha   90.00
_cell.angle_beta   90.00
_cell.angle_gamma   90.00
#
_symmetry.space_group_name_H-M   'P 1'
#
loop_
_entity.id
_entity.type
_entity.pdbx_description
1 polymer ?
#
loop_
_entity_poly.entity_id
_entity_poly.type
_entity_poly.pdbx_seq_one_letter_code
_entity_poly.pdbx_strand_id
1 'polypeptide(L)' 'MRRDVEIGRGKIEGLQSQKLPAKKVEEGNECGMMIDAKIEIAGGDVLEAFVMNER' A
#
# COMPACT_ATOMS: atom_id res chain seq x y z
N MET A 1 -6.33 -6.95 -1.31
CA MET A 1 -7.47 -7.88 -1.22
C MET A 1 -8.77 -7.14 -1.47
N ARG A 2 -9.71 -7.75 -2.19
CA ARG A 2 -11.08 -7.23 -2.38
C ARG A 2 -12.05 -8.34 -2.05
N ARG A 3 -12.94 -8.12 -1.07
CA ARG A 3 -13.85 -9.16 -0.54
C ARG A 3 -13.09 -10.43 -0.10
N ASP A 4 -12.00 -10.23 0.64
CA ASP A 4 -11.13 -11.30 1.18
C ASP A 4 -10.41 -12.17 0.13
N VAL A 5 -10.40 -11.75 -1.13
CA VAL A 5 -9.66 -12.42 -2.21
C VAL A 5 -8.42 -11.60 -2.58
N GLU A 6 -7.28 -12.27 -2.73
CA GLU A 6 -6.05 -11.68 -3.27
C GLU A 6 -6.27 -11.34 -4.75
N ILE A 7 -6.27 -10.04 -5.09
CA ILE A 7 -6.50 -9.56 -6.46
C ILE A 7 -5.17 -9.36 -7.19
N GLY A 8 -4.08 -9.10 -6.47
CA GLY A 8 -2.77 -8.89 -7.05
C GLY A 8 -1.73 -8.48 -6.02
N ARG A 9 -0.49 -8.42 -6.49
CA ARG A 9 0.67 -7.96 -5.72
C ARG A 9 1.29 -6.77 -6.43
N GLY A 10 1.90 -5.90 -5.65
CA GLY A 10 2.60 -4.72 -6.14
C GLY A 10 3.74 -4.34 -5.22
N LYS A 11 4.45 -3.29 -5.61
CA LYS A 11 5.55 -2.70 -4.84
C LYS A 11 5.16 -1.29 -4.42
N ILE A 12 5.41 -0.95 -3.15
CA ILE A 12 5.23 0.41 -2.65
C ILE A 12 6.40 1.25 -3.16
N GLU A 13 6.13 2.20 -4.04
CA GLU A 13 7.14 3.12 -4.59
C GLU A 13 7.28 4.39 -3.75
N GLY A 14 6.22 4.79 -3.03
CA GLY A 14 6.26 5.98 -2.19
C GLY A 14 5.13 6.07 -1.18
N LEU A 15 5.39 6.85 -0.13
CA LEU A 15 4.42 7.20 0.90
C LEU A 15 4.32 8.72 1.05
N GLN A 16 3.12 9.18 1.38
CA GLN A 16 2.85 10.58 1.67
C GLN A 16 1.99 10.70 2.92
N SER A 17 2.26 11.70 3.74
CA SER A 17 1.40 12.08 4.87
C SER A 17 1.20 13.59 4.83
N GLN A 18 -0.05 14.03 5.02
CA GLN A 18 -0.41 15.45 4.95
C GLN A 18 0.09 16.14 3.66
N LYS A 19 0.03 15.43 2.52
CA LYS A 19 0.49 15.87 1.19
C LYS A 19 2.01 16.07 1.05
N LEU A 20 2.81 15.64 2.03
CA LEU A 20 4.26 15.68 1.99
C LEU A 20 4.83 14.25 1.86
N PRO A 21 5.95 14.05 1.14
CA PRO A 21 6.64 12.77 1.10
C PRO A 21 7.04 12.29 2.50
N ALA A 22 6.75 11.03 2.81
CA ALA A 22 7.05 10.41 4.09
C ALA A 22 7.82 9.10 3.88
N LYS A 23 8.67 8.74 4.85
CA LYS A 23 9.37 7.44 4.85
C LYS A 23 8.67 6.38 5.69
N LYS A 24 7.85 6.83 6.64
CA LYS A 24 7.09 6.00 7.57
C LYS A 24 5.81 6.76 7.92
N VAL A 25 4.73 6.01 8.10
CA VAL A 25 3.48 6.50 8.68
C VAL A 25 3.13 5.55 9.82
N GLU A 26 2.70 6.11 10.94
CA GLU A 26 2.32 5.32 12.12
C GLU A 26 0.84 4.96 12.10
N GLU A 27 0.50 3.87 12.78
CA GLU A 27 -0.88 3.38 12.88
C GLU A 27 -1.85 4.48 13.35
N GLY A 28 -3.08 4.45 12.81
CA GLY A 28 -4.12 5.44 13.08
C GLY A 28 -4.01 6.73 12.28
N ASN A 29 -2.93 6.93 11.51
CA ASN A 29 -2.79 8.09 10.63
C ASN A 29 -3.17 7.74 9.19
N GLU A 30 -3.84 8.69 8.54
CA GLU A 30 -4.07 8.61 7.10
C GLU A 30 -2.77 8.83 6.32
N CYS A 31 -2.63 8.12 5.19
CA CYS A 31 -1.53 8.30 4.27
C CYS A 31 -1.97 8.13 2.82
N GLY A 32 -1.24 8.80 1.93
CA GLY A 32 -1.20 8.47 0.51
C GLY A 32 -0.13 7.43 0.26
N MET A 33 -0.42 6.48 -0.64
CA MET A 33 0.53 5.47 -1.09
C MET A 33 0.61 5.50 -2.61
N MET A 34 1.83 5.41 -3.14
CA MET A 34 2.06 5.14 -4.55
C MET A 34 2.50 3.69 -4.68
N ILE A 35 1.71 2.91 -5.41
CA ILE A 35 1.92 1.47 -5.56
C ILE A 35 2.03 1.18 -7.04
N ASP A 36 3.14 0.55 -7.42
CA ASP A 36 3.28 -0.05 -8.74
C ASP A 36 2.69 -1.46 -8.70
N ALA A 37 1.54 -1.62 -9.35
CA ALA A 37 0.85 -2.89 -9.47
C ALA A 37 0.32 -3.07 -10.89
N LYS A 38 0.28 -4.32 -11.36
CA LYS A 38 -0.33 -4.66 -12.66
C LYS A 38 -1.86 -4.55 -12.65
N ILE A 39 -2.45 -4.44 -11.47
CA ILE A 39 -3.90 -4.34 -11.28
C ILE A 39 -4.28 -2.91 -10.90
N GLU A 40 -5.50 -2.53 -11.23
CA GLU A 40 -6.09 -1.26 -10.78
C GLU A 40 -6.62 -1.42 -9.34
N ILE A 41 -6.08 -0.62 -8.42
CA ILE A 41 -6.55 -0.52 -7.04
C ILE A 41 -7.79 0.37 -7.04
N ALA A 42 -8.91 -0.13 -6.53
CA ALA A 42 -10.15 0.64 -6.44
C ALA A 42 -10.56 0.88 -4.98
N GLY A 43 -11.47 1.84 -4.79
CA GLY A 43 -12.00 2.15 -3.47
C GLY A 43 -12.62 0.92 -2.79
N GLY A 44 -12.25 0.71 -1.52
CA GLY A 44 -12.68 -0.45 -0.72
C GLY A 44 -11.69 -1.62 -0.72
N ASP A 45 -10.58 -1.53 -1.44
CA ASP A 45 -9.50 -2.50 -1.35
C ASP A 45 -8.75 -2.39 -0.02
N VAL A 46 -8.38 -3.54 0.54
CA VAL A 46 -7.47 -3.65 1.68
C VAL A 46 -6.09 -3.97 1.16
N LEU A 47 -5.11 -3.14 1.48
CA LEU A 47 -3.71 -3.34 1.13
C LEU A 47 -2.97 -3.90 2.34
N GLU A 48 -2.28 -5.03 2.16
CA GLU A 48 -1.45 -5.65 3.19
C GLU A 48 0.02 -5.54 2.80
N ALA A 49 0.81 -4.85 3.63
CA ALA A 49 2.23 -4.67 3.41
C ALA A 49 3.04 -5.71 4.19
N PHE A 50 3.98 -6.37 3.51
CA PHE A 50 4.89 -7.34 4.12
C PHE A 50 6.33 -7.05 3.71
N VAL A 51 7.26 -7.39 4.61
CA VAL A 51 8.70 -7.30 4.31
C VAL A 51 9.13 -8.62 3.69
N MET A 52 9.65 -8.55 2.47
CA MET A 52 10.29 -9.70 1.82
C MET A 52 11.66 -9.91 2.47
N ASN A 53 11.73 -10.86 3.41
CA ASN A 53 13.01 -11.29 3.96
C ASN A 53 13.60 -12.34 3.02
N GLU A 54 14.68 -11.99 2.32
CA GLU A 54 15.53 -12.98 1.65
C GLU A 54 16.36 -13.72 2.70
N ARG A 55 16.44 -15.05 2.59
CA ARG A 55 17.24 -15.92 3.48
C ARG A 55 18.67 -16.01 3.00
#